data_AF-I6AW17-F1
#
_entry.id   AF-I6AW17-F1
#
_cell.length_a   1.000
_cell.length_b   1.000
_cell.length_c   1.000
_cell.angle_alpha   90.00
_cell.angle_beta   90.00
_cell.angle_gamma   90.00
#
_symmetry.space_group_name_H-M   'P 1'
#
loop_
_entity.id
_entity.type
_entity.pdbx_description
1 polymer ?
#
loop_
_entity_poly.entity_id
_entity_poly.type
_entity_poly.pdbx_seq_one_letter_code
_entity_poly.pdbx_strand_id
1 'polypeptide(L)'
;MRPKPPSHPARNAFTLVELLTVIAIIGILAAIIIPTVARVRTQARLAQATSNLRQTGIAMALYVDDNRGYLPGRNDGSNLGVGDKGLSGDVKARFTGDVWRLAPHLAPYVNVTGASGIEKNIPCLEDPLAVSRQSAPSANPILWVLNRRLTQAWFPALSREVKPFGTKDADPPERYETITSSVAPTRVWAMIQADLKIPADNSLITAGTVDKTPAEPVGGKNRIALFFDWSVGRIPVGTNLKQQIDNRQ
;
A
#
# COMPACT_ATOMS: atom_id res chain seq x y z
N MET A 1 85.01 15.31 2.32
CA MET A 1 83.93 15.20 1.32
C MET A 1 82.60 15.05 2.05
N ARG A 2 81.63 15.96 1.85
CA ARG A 2 80.28 15.84 2.42
C ARG A 2 79.36 15.11 1.42
N PRO A 3 78.57 14.11 1.82
CA PRO A 3 77.63 13.43 0.95
C PRO A 3 76.49 14.37 0.53
N LYS A 4 76.15 14.35 -0.76
CA LYS A 4 75.04 15.14 -1.33
C LYS A 4 73.71 14.51 -0.88
N PRO A 5 72.78 15.27 -0.28
CA PRO A 5 71.51 14.73 0.18
C PRO A 5 70.65 14.24 -1.01
N PRO A 6 69.82 13.20 -0.81
CA PRO A 6 68.95 12.67 -1.86
C PRO A 6 67.95 13.75 -2.29
N SER A 7 67.87 14.00 -3.60
CA SER A 7 66.87 14.88 -4.18
C SER A 7 65.49 14.25 -4.03
N HIS A 8 64.62 14.85 -3.21
CA HIS A 8 63.21 14.45 -3.19
C HIS A 8 62.61 14.66 -4.58
N PRO A 9 61.95 13.65 -5.18
CA PRO A 9 61.25 13.85 -6.44
C PRO A 9 60.20 14.94 -6.23
N ALA A 10 60.22 15.96 -7.09
CA ALA A 10 59.25 17.03 -7.07
C ALA A 10 57.85 16.41 -7.20
N ARG A 11 57.02 16.56 -6.17
CA ARG A 11 55.62 16.15 -6.24
C ARG A 11 54.91 17.15 -7.15
N ASN A 12 54.35 16.66 -8.25
CA ASN A 12 53.51 17.47 -9.13
C ASN A 12 52.33 18.01 -8.30
N ALA A 13 52.23 19.32 -8.16
CA ALA A 13 51.10 19.98 -7.53
C ALA A 13 49.98 20.13 -8.57
N PHE A 14 48.74 19.84 -8.17
CA PHE A 14 47.56 20.04 -9.02
C PHE A 14 47.40 21.50 -9.39
N THR A 15 47.11 21.76 -10.66
CA THR A 15 46.76 23.09 -11.15
C THR A 15 45.31 23.41 -10.84
N LEU A 16 45.00 24.70 -10.70
CA LEU A 16 43.63 25.19 -10.49
C LEU A 16 42.69 24.73 -11.63
N VAL A 17 43.20 24.68 -12.87
CA VAL A 17 42.46 24.25 -14.06
C VAL A 17 42.10 22.76 -13.99
N GLU A 18 43.01 21.89 -13.56
CA GLU A 18 42.73 20.47 -13.37
C GLU A 18 41.64 20.26 -12.31
N LEU A 19 41.68 21.00 -11.20
CA LEU A 19 40.65 20.90 -10.16
C LEU A 19 39.29 21.43 -10.66
N LEU A 20 39.30 22.57 -11.36
CA LEU A 20 38.08 23.23 -11.86
C LEU A 20 37.36 22.37 -12.91
N THR A 21 38.10 21.76 -13.83
CA THR A 21 37.52 20.88 -14.86
C THR A 21 36.88 19.63 -14.25
N VAL A 22 37.49 19.04 -13.21
CA VAL A 22 36.94 17.88 -12.50
C VAL A 22 35.61 18.22 -11.82
N ILE A 23 35.55 19.32 -11.07
CA ILE A 23 34.29 19.71 -10.42
C ILE A 23 33.21 20.09 -11.44
N ALA A 24 33.59 20.66 -12.60
CA ALA A 24 32.67 20.94 -13.68
C ALA A 24 32.07 19.66 -14.26
N ILE A 25 32.89 18.64 -14.53
CA ILE A 25 32.43 17.33 -15.03
C ILE A 25 31.54 16.64 -13.99
N ILE A 26 31.95 16.60 -12.71
CA ILE A 26 31.13 16.02 -11.62
C ILE A 26 29.80 16.77 -11.52
N GLY A 27 29.81 18.10 -11.63
CA GLY A 27 28.60 18.93 -11.61
C GLY A 27 27.62 18.59 -12.74
N ILE A 28 28.13 18.43 -13.97
CA ILE A 28 27.31 18.04 -15.14
C ILE A 28 26.72 16.64 -14.93
N LEU A 29 27.53 15.66 -14.51
CA LEU A 29 27.06 14.30 -14.26
C LEU A 29 26.01 14.26 -13.15
N ALA A 30 26.25 14.96 -12.03
CA ALA A 30 25.32 15.03 -10.91
C ALA A 30 23.99 15.67 -11.32
N ALA A 31 24.01 16.74 -12.12
CA ALA A 31 22.81 17.43 -12.61
C ALA A 31 21.89 16.50 -13.43
N ILE A 32 22.44 15.54 -14.16
CA ILE A 32 21.67 14.56 -14.94
C ILE A 32 21.20 13.38 -14.06
N ILE A 33 22.04 12.93 -13.13
CA ILE A 33 21.77 11.74 -12.31
C ILE A 33 20.68 12.00 -11.26
N ILE A 34 20.72 13.14 -10.56
CA ILE A 34 19.77 13.45 -9.47
C ILE A 34 18.29 13.33 -9.88
N PRO A 35 17.80 14.00 -10.94
CA PRO A 35 16.40 13.89 -11.35
C PRO A 35 16.05 12.48 -11.86
N THR A 36 17.01 11.79 -12.47
CA THR A 36 16.83 10.43 -13.00
C THR A 36 16.64 9.42 -11.87
N VAL A 37 17.50 9.46 -10.85
CA VAL A 37 17.42 8.56 -9.68
C VAL A 37 16.11 8.74 -8.91
N ALA A 38 15.62 9.97 -8.77
CA ALA A 38 14.33 10.25 -8.13
C ALA A 38 13.16 9.57 -8.86
N ARG A 39 13.16 9.61 -10.21
CA ARG A 39 12.17 8.91 -11.04
C ARG A 39 12.28 7.39 -10.91
N VAL A 40 13.49 6.85 -11.00
CA VAL A 40 13.75 5.40 -10.86
C VAL A 40 13.25 4.87 -9.53
N ARG A 41 13.56 5.56 -8.42
CA ARG A 41 13.09 5.18 -7.07
C ARG A 41 11.56 5.16 -6.97
N THR A 42 10.88 6.11 -7.60
CA THR A 42 9.41 6.16 -7.63
C THR A 42 8.82 4.99 -8.41
N GLN A 43 9.41 4.66 -9.58
CA GLN A 43 9.00 3.49 -10.38
C GLN A 43 9.23 2.17 -9.66
N ALA A 44 10.38 2.01 -8.97
CA ALA A 44 10.66 0.84 -8.16
C ALA A 44 9.62 0.65 -7.04
N ARG A 45 9.22 1.73 -6.37
CA ARG A 45 8.16 1.70 -5.35
C ARG A 45 6.80 1.35 -5.95
N LEU A 46 6.47 1.84 -7.15
CA LEU A 46 5.24 1.45 -7.85
C LEU A 46 5.22 -0.04 -8.22
N ALA A 47 6.36 -0.58 -8.67
CA ALA A 47 6.50 -2.00 -8.95
C ALA A 47 6.32 -2.83 -7.67
N GLN A 48 6.92 -2.41 -6.56
CA GLN A 48 6.74 -3.04 -5.26
C GLN A 48 5.28 -2.98 -4.80
N ALA A 49 4.63 -1.82 -4.91
CA ALA A 49 3.24 -1.61 -4.52
C ALA A 49 2.28 -2.52 -5.32
N THR A 50 2.54 -2.68 -6.62
CA THR A 50 1.79 -3.60 -7.49
C THR A 50 2.00 -5.06 -7.08
N SER A 51 3.24 -5.45 -6.77
CA SER A 51 3.57 -6.79 -6.28
C SER A 51 2.88 -7.10 -4.95
N ASN A 52 2.91 -6.15 -4.02
CA ASN A 52 2.25 -6.19 -2.72
C ASN A 52 0.73 -6.40 -2.85
N LEU A 53 0.06 -5.65 -3.74
CA LEU A 53 -1.37 -5.85 -4.02
C LEU A 53 -1.67 -7.22 -4.63
N ARG A 54 -0.80 -7.74 -5.52
CA ARG A 54 -0.98 -9.09 -6.08
C ARG A 54 -0.89 -10.16 -5.01
N GLN A 55 0.12 -10.08 -4.13
CA GLN A 55 0.26 -11.00 -2.99
C GLN A 55 -0.96 -10.92 -2.07
N THR A 56 -1.45 -9.71 -1.82
CA THR A 56 -2.66 -9.49 -1.02
C THR A 56 -3.90 -10.07 -1.71
N GLY A 57 -4.06 -9.89 -3.02
CA GLY A 57 -5.17 -10.46 -3.80
C GLY A 57 -5.17 -11.98 -3.78
N ILE A 58 -4.01 -12.62 -3.90
CA ILE A 58 -3.86 -14.07 -3.77
C ILE A 58 -4.26 -14.51 -2.36
N ALA A 59 -3.74 -13.84 -1.32
CA ALA A 59 -4.09 -14.15 0.07
C ALA A 59 -5.59 -14.00 0.35
N MET A 60 -6.23 -12.96 -0.20
CA MET A 60 -7.67 -12.74 -0.10
C MET A 60 -8.48 -13.86 -0.78
N ALA A 61 -8.06 -14.26 -1.99
CA ALA A 61 -8.72 -15.33 -2.73
C ALA A 61 -8.65 -16.67 -1.97
N LEU A 62 -7.47 -17.02 -1.45
CA LEU A 62 -7.27 -18.22 -0.64
C LEU A 62 -8.09 -18.15 0.67
N TYR A 63 -8.11 -16.99 1.33
CA TYR A 63 -8.92 -16.80 2.53
C TYR A 63 -10.41 -17.04 2.26
N VAL A 64 -10.93 -16.46 1.17
CA VAL A 64 -12.35 -16.61 0.79
C VAL A 64 -12.70 -18.07 0.54
N ASP A 65 -11.83 -18.82 -0.14
CA ASP A 65 -12.00 -20.25 -0.39
C ASP A 65 -12.06 -21.05 0.92
N ASP A 66 -11.06 -20.87 1.79
CA ASP A 66 -10.94 -21.58 3.07
C ASP A 66 -12.02 -21.21 4.10
N ASN A 67 -12.62 -20.01 3.97
CA ASN A 67 -13.56 -19.46 4.96
C ASN A 67 -15.00 -19.38 4.44
N ARG A 68 -15.44 -20.40 3.67
CA ARG A 68 -16.84 -20.56 3.20
C ARG A 68 -17.36 -19.36 2.40
N GLY A 69 -16.48 -18.68 1.67
CA GLY A 69 -16.80 -17.52 0.87
C GLY A 69 -16.87 -16.20 1.65
N TYR A 70 -16.52 -16.15 2.94
CA TYR A 70 -16.50 -14.90 3.70
C TYR A 70 -15.26 -14.06 3.37
N LEU A 71 -15.45 -12.76 3.20
CA LEU A 71 -14.34 -11.81 3.13
C LEU A 71 -13.62 -11.70 4.48
N PRO A 72 -12.34 -11.31 4.50
CA PRO A 72 -11.65 -11.06 5.75
C PRO A 72 -12.14 -9.77 6.41
N GLY A 73 -11.76 -9.59 7.68
CA GLY A 73 -12.09 -8.40 8.46
C GLY A 73 -11.52 -7.08 7.90
N ARG A 74 -11.96 -5.97 8.50
CA ARG A 74 -11.57 -4.61 8.11
C ARG A 74 -10.11 -4.31 8.41
N ASN A 75 -9.58 -3.33 7.70
CA ASN A 75 -8.35 -2.63 8.05
C ASN A 75 -8.74 -1.43 8.92
N ASP A 76 -8.28 -1.36 10.16
CA ASP A 76 -8.58 -0.25 11.08
C ASP A 76 -7.39 0.68 11.37
N GLY A 77 -6.27 0.50 10.65
CA GLY A 77 -5.11 1.39 10.72
C GLY A 77 -4.33 1.27 12.02
N SER A 78 -4.78 0.40 12.94
CA SER A 78 -4.07 0.05 14.16
C SER A 78 -3.50 -1.36 14.01
N ASN A 79 -2.18 -1.43 13.91
CA ASN A 79 -1.36 -2.64 13.93
C ASN A 79 -1.63 -3.62 12.79
N LEU A 80 -0.81 -3.50 11.74
CA LEU A 80 -0.45 -4.62 10.85
C LEU A 80 0.21 -5.81 11.58
N GLY A 81 0.48 -5.65 12.87
CA GLY A 81 1.09 -6.61 13.75
C GLY A 81 0.29 -7.90 13.86
N VAL A 82 0.88 -9.02 13.44
CA VAL A 82 0.49 -10.32 13.95
C VAL A 82 1.12 -10.46 15.35
N GLY A 83 0.35 -10.14 16.38
CA GLY A 83 0.65 -10.39 17.80
C GLY A 83 -0.43 -11.32 18.38
N ASP A 84 -0.09 -12.09 19.42
CA ASP A 84 -0.74 -13.31 19.92
C ASP A 84 -2.20 -13.19 20.43
N LYS A 85 -3.09 -12.56 19.65
CA LYS A 85 -4.52 -12.47 19.92
C LYS A 85 -5.33 -13.07 18.78
N GLY A 86 -5.54 -14.39 18.85
CA GLY A 86 -6.85 -14.96 18.56
C GLY A 86 -7.15 -15.44 17.14
N LEU A 87 -6.39 -16.40 16.61
CA LEU A 87 -6.79 -17.17 15.40
C LEU A 87 -7.24 -18.60 15.70
N SER A 88 -7.86 -18.83 16.87
CA SER A 88 -8.40 -20.15 17.25
C SER A 88 -9.89 -20.04 17.56
N GLY A 89 -10.75 -20.41 16.61
CA GLY A 89 -12.22 -20.42 16.79
C GLY A 89 -13.05 -20.40 15.49
N ASP A 90 -14.37 -20.52 15.66
CA ASP A 90 -15.44 -20.51 14.63
C ASP A 90 -15.51 -19.15 13.88
N VAL A 91 -15.92 -19.10 12.60
CA VAL A 91 -15.80 -17.89 11.75
C VAL A 91 -16.46 -16.65 12.38
N LYS A 92 -17.64 -16.80 13.01
CA LYS A 92 -18.28 -15.70 13.76
C LYS A 92 -17.59 -15.35 15.07
N ALA A 93 -16.98 -16.33 15.75
CA ALA A 93 -16.20 -16.10 16.97
C ALA A 93 -14.88 -15.36 16.67
N ARG A 94 -14.31 -15.55 15.47
CA ARG A 94 -13.19 -14.75 14.92
C ARG A 94 -13.56 -13.29 14.65
N PHE A 95 -14.84 -12.93 14.76
CA PHE A 95 -15.32 -11.56 14.64
C PHE A 95 -15.87 -11.07 15.99
N THR A 96 -15.27 -11.50 17.11
CA THR A 96 -15.53 -10.92 18.43
C THR A 96 -14.20 -10.53 19.07
N GLY A 97 -14.06 -9.29 19.57
CA GLY A 97 -12.80 -8.77 20.16
C GLY A 97 -11.82 -8.13 19.14
N ASP A 98 -10.52 -8.18 19.39
CA ASP A 98 -9.46 -7.56 18.54
C ASP A 98 -9.28 -8.24 17.15
N VAL A 99 -10.05 -9.30 16.86
CA VAL A 99 -9.87 -10.22 15.71
C VAL A 99 -10.55 -9.72 14.42
N TRP A 100 -11.19 -8.55 14.43
CA TRP A 100 -11.77 -7.92 13.23
C TRP A 100 -10.76 -7.35 12.22
N ARG A 101 -9.46 -7.49 12.49
CA ARG A 101 -8.39 -6.86 11.71
C ARG A 101 -8.02 -7.71 10.50
N LEU A 102 -7.80 -7.06 9.37
CA LEU A 102 -7.41 -7.70 8.11
C LEU A 102 -6.11 -8.52 8.23
N ALA A 103 -5.10 -7.98 8.92
CA ALA A 103 -3.78 -8.58 8.99
C ALA A 103 -3.78 -10.00 9.60
N PRO A 104 -4.39 -10.25 10.78
CA PRO A 104 -4.56 -11.60 11.32
C PRO A 104 -5.17 -12.61 10.35
N HIS A 105 -6.20 -12.22 9.59
CA HIS A 105 -6.86 -13.12 8.64
C HIS A 105 -5.97 -13.53 7.48
N LEU A 106 -5.13 -12.61 6.97
CA LEU A 106 -4.27 -12.87 5.82
C LEU A 106 -2.92 -13.47 6.20
N ALA A 107 -2.50 -13.30 7.44
CA ALA A 107 -1.21 -13.73 7.98
C ALA A 107 -0.80 -15.18 7.61
N PRO A 108 -1.69 -16.20 7.72
CA PRO A 108 -1.35 -17.58 7.32
C PRO A 108 -1.03 -17.74 5.83
N TYR A 109 -1.65 -16.92 4.98
CA TYR A 109 -1.55 -17.00 3.51
C TYR A 109 -0.36 -16.22 2.96
N VAL A 110 0.25 -15.36 3.77
CA VAL A 110 1.43 -14.56 3.41
C VAL A 110 2.69 -14.99 4.17
N ASN A 111 2.67 -16.20 4.74
CA ASN A 111 3.76 -16.79 5.51
C ASN A 111 4.23 -15.93 6.70
N VAL A 112 3.31 -15.16 7.28
CA VAL A 112 3.54 -14.43 8.54
C VAL A 112 2.84 -15.21 9.62
N THR A 113 3.52 -16.22 10.18
CA THR A 113 2.96 -17.00 11.29
C THR A 113 3.12 -16.24 12.60
N GLY A 114 2.02 -16.06 13.32
CA GLY A 114 2.02 -15.49 14.67
C GLY A 114 2.75 -16.42 15.63
N ALA A 115 3.94 -16.01 16.06
CA ALA A 115 4.67 -16.68 17.12
C ALA A 115 5.23 -15.60 18.07
N SER A 116 4.77 -15.66 19.32
CA SER A 116 5.31 -15.07 20.55
C SER A 116 5.45 -13.55 20.59
N GLY A 117 4.45 -12.86 21.16
CA GLY A 117 4.59 -11.61 21.93
C GLY A 117 5.11 -10.35 21.21
N ILE A 118 5.53 -10.44 19.95
CA ILE A 118 6.09 -9.35 19.16
C ILE A 118 5.19 -9.11 17.95
N GLU A 119 4.66 -7.90 17.83
CA GLU A 119 3.89 -7.47 16.66
C GLU A 119 4.78 -7.48 15.41
N LYS A 120 4.40 -8.28 14.40
CA LYS A 120 5.08 -8.32 13.10
C LYS A 120 4.24 -7.67 12.01
N ASN A 121 4.77 -6.66 11.33
CA ASN A 121 4.12 -6.09 10.15
C ASN A 121 4.03 -7.13 9.03
N ILE A 122 2.99 -6.99 8.21
CA ILE A 122 2.83 -7.73 6.96
C ILE A 122 3.26 -6.80 5.81
N PRO A 123 4.46 -6.95 5.23
CA PRO A 123 5.01 -5.98 4.27
C PRO A 123 4.15 -5.80 3.02
N CYS A 124 3.38 -6.82 2.61
CA CYS A 124 2.50 -6.71 1.44
C CYS A 124 1.24 -5.85 1.69
N LEU A 125 0.86 -5.60 2.94
CA LEU A 125 -0.25 -4.72 3.29
C LEU A 125 0.16 -3.25 3.42
N GLU A 126 1.46 -2.97 3.41
CA GLU A 126 2.01 -1.62 3.40
C GLU A 126 1.98 -1.01 1.98
N ASP A 127 1.59 0.27 1.90
CA ASP A 127 1.75 1.06 0.68
C ASP A 127 3.14 1.73 0.69
N PRO A 128 4.14 1.19 -0.06
CA PRO A 128 5.51 1.69 -0.01
C PRO A 128 5.65 3.12 -0.53
N LEU A 129 4.68 3.61 -1.32
CA LEU A 129 4.68 4.98 -1.82
C LEU A 129 4.23 5.95 -0.72
N ALA A 130 3.22 5.58 0.05
CA ALA A 130 2.74 6.38 1.17
C ALA A 130 3.74 6.40 2.34
N VAL A 131 4.27 5.23 2.73
CA VAL A 131 5.30 5.11 3.79
C VAL A 131 6.52 5.97 3.48
N SER A 132 6.97 5.98 2.23
CA SER A 132 8.19 6.69 1.84
C SER A 132 8.15 8.21 1.93
N ARG A 133 6.97 8.77 2.16
CA ARG A 133 6.76 10.21 2.28
C ARG A 133 6.30 10.63 3.68
N GLN A 134 6.29 9.69 4.64
CA GLN A 134 6.12 10.02 6.06
C GLN A 134 7.38 10.73 6.58
N SER A 135 7.19 11.83 7.30
CA SER A 135 8.28 12.61 7.89
C SER A 135 8.95 11.90 9.08
N ALA A 136 8.28 10.90 9.67
CA ALA A 136 8.79 10.07 10.75
C ALA A 136 8.26 8.63 10.59
N PRO A 137 9.01 7.60 11.04
CA PRO A 137 8.49 6.25 11.15
C PRO A 137 7.25 6.26 12.06
N SER A 138 6.06 6.07 11.48
CA SER A 138 4.85 5.87 12.26
C SER A 138 4.88 4.48 12.90
N ALA A 139 4.44 4.36 14.15
CA ALA A 139 4.14 3.05 14.75
C ALA A 139 3.07 2.28 13.95
N ASN A 140 2.29 2.99 13.12
CA ASN A 140 1.29 2.44 12.20
C ASN A 140 1.59 2.88 10.75
N PRO A 141 2.21 2.05 9.91
CA PRO A 141 2.49 2.42 8.52
C PRO A 141 1.20 2.72 7.74
N ILE A 142 1.25 3.63 6.75
CA ILE A 142 0.10 3.91 5.87
C ILE A 142 -0.17 2.67 5.00
N LEU A 143 -1.42 2.21 5.01
CA LEU A 143 -1.87 0.97 4.39
C LEU A 143 -2.73 1.23 3.18
N TRP A 144 -3.06 0.17 2.45
CA TRP A 144 -4.13 0.21 1.47
C TRP A 144 -5.48 0.60 2.10
N VAL A 145 -6.20 1.49 1.41
CA VAL A 145 -7.57 1.89 1.75
C VAL A 145 -8.54 0.81 1.31
N LEU A 146 -9.36 0.31 2.24
CA LEU A 146 -10.42 -0.64 1.92
C LEU A 146 -11.72 0.04 1.51
N ASN A 147 -12.47 -0.67 0.68
CA ASN A 147 -13.84 -0.32 0.36
C ASN A 147 -14.77 -0.69 1.52
N ARG A 148 -15.10 0.29 2.37
CA ARG A 148 -15.84 0.07 3.61
C ARG A 148 -17.35 -0.08 3.41
N ARG A 149 -17.90 0.49 2.34
CA ARG A 149 -19.34 0.47 2.06
C ARG A 149 -19.61 0.56 0.58
N LEU A 150 -20.59 -0.18 0.11
CA LEU A 150 -21.18 -0.07 -1.23
C LEU A 150 -22.64 0.30 -1.03
N THR A 151 -23.05 1.43 -1.60
CA THR A 151 -24.41 1.97 -1.42
C THR A 151 -25.16 1.98 -2.75
N GLN A 152 -26.48 1.93 -2.68
CA GLN A 152 -27.35 2.02 -3.86
C GLN A 152 -27.17 3.32 -4.65
N ALA A 153 -26.74 4.40 -3.99
CA ALA A 153 -26.42 5.67 -4.64
C ALA A 153 -25.27 5.56 -5.66
N TRP A 154 -24.38 4.59 -5.46
CA TRP A 154 -23.21 4.36 -6.32
C TRP A 154 -23.42 3.18 -7.26
N PHE A 155 -24.15 2.16 -6.77
CA PHE A 155 -24.46 0.96 -7.52
C PHE A 155 -25.96 0.66 -7.39
N PRO A 156 -26.80 1.16 -8.31
CA PRO A 156 -28.25 1.01 -8.23
C PRO A 156 -28.74 -0.44 -8.22
N ALA A 157 -27.93 -1.38 -8.71
CA ALA A 157 -28.22 -2.81 -8.70
C ALA A 157 -28.12 -3.47 -7.31
N LEU A 158 -27.57 -2.79 -6.30
CA LEU A 158 -27.52 -3.31 -4.94
C LEU A 158 -28.92 -3.38 -4.33
N SER A 159 -29.24 -4.48 -3.64
CA SER A 159 -30.50 -4.61 -2.89
C SER A 159 -30.48 -3.89 -1.53
N ARG A 160 -29.29 -3.65 -0.97
CA ARG A 160 -29.05 -2.94 0.29
C ARG A 160 -27.65 -2.35 0.34
N GLU A 161 -27.37 -1.53 1.36
CA GLU A 161 -25.97 -1.20 1.67
C GLU A 161 -25.20 -2.48 2.06
N VAL A 162 -24.04 -2.65 1.44
CA VAL A 162 -23.13 -3.78 1.67
C VAL A 162 -21.85 -3.24 2.31
N LYS A 163 -21.35 -3.91 3.34
CA LYS A 163 -20.10 -3.56 4.03
C LYS A 163 -19.12 -4.71 3.85
N PRO A 164 -18.37 -4.75 2.73
CA PRO A 164 -17.60 -5.92 2.30
C PRO A 164 -16.76 -6.55 3.43
N PHE A 165 -16.00 -5.72 4.15
CA PHE A 165 -15.08 -6.16 5.20
C PHE A 165 -15.65 -6.01 6.62
N GLY A 166 -16.96 -5.78 6.76
CA GLY A 166 -17.64 -5.66 8.04
C GLY A 166 -17.33 -4.37 8.84
N THR A 167 -17.85 -4.32 10.07
CA THR A 167 -17.64 -3.24 11.04
C THR A 167 -17.32 -3.82 12.42
N LYS A 168 -16.62 -3.05 13.26
CA LYS A 168 -16.13 -3.51 14.58
C LYS A 168 -17.23 -4.03 15.51
N ASP A 169 -18.42 -3.43 15.45
CA ASP A 169 -19.42 -3.53 16.51
C ASP A 169 -20.82 -3.93 16.03
N ALA A 170 -21.05 -4.12 14.72
CA ALA A 170 -22.40 -4.31 14.18
C ALA A 170 -22.53 -5.33 13.06
N ASP A 171 -21.56 -5.41 12.13
CA ASP A 171 -21.74 -6.19 10.90
C ASP A 171 -20.54 -7.11 10.64
N PRO A 172 -20.72 -8.45 10.56
CA PRO A 172 -19.66 -9.35 10.09
C PRO A 172 -19.24 -9.01 8.65
N PRO A 173 -18.05 -9.43 8.19
CA PRO A 173 -17.71 -9.35 6.78
C PRO A 173 -18.73 -10.07 5.92
N GLU A 174 -18.94 -9.54 4.72
CA GLU A 174 -19.90 -10.08 3.78
C GLU A 174 -19.34 -11.30 3.05
N ARG A 175 -20.24 -12.13 2.52
CA ARG A 175 -19.81 -13.18 1.59
C ARG A 175 -19.40 -12.53 0.28
N TYR A 176 -18.35 -13.06 -0.33
CA TYR A 176 -17.85 -12.62 -1.63
C TYR A 176 -18.96 -12.64 -2.70
N GLU A 177 -19.78 -13.69 -2.67
CA GLU A 177 -20.96 -13.85 -3.52
C GLU A 177 -21.96 -12.69 -3.41
N THR A 178 -22.11 -12.07 -2.23
CA THR A 178 -22.98 -10.90 -2.05
C THR A 178 -22.54 -9.74 -2.94
N ILE A 179 -21.22 -9.60 -3.14
CA ILE A 179 -20.66 -8.53 -3.97
C ILE A 179 -20.76 -8.90 -5.44
N THR A 180 -20.31 -10.11 -5.80
CA THR A 180 -20.29 -10.54 -7.21
C THR A 180 -21.68 -10.71 -7.81
N SER A 181 -22.68 -11.02 -7.00
CA SER A 181 -24.08 -11.12 -7.44
C SER A 181 -24.71 -9.75 -7.70
N SER A 182 -24.23 -8.71 -7.01
CA SER A 182 -24.82 -7.37 -7.09
C SER A 182 -24.06 -6.43 -8.02
N VAL A 183 -22.75 -6.60 -8.16
CA VAL A 183 -21.89 -5.77 -9.01
C VAL A 183 -20.79 -6.62 -9.66
N ALA A 184 -20.44 -6.28 -10.91
CA ALA A 184 -19.31 -6.91 -11.58
C ALA A 184 -18.01 -6.71 -10.75
N PRO A 185 -17.32 -7.78 -10.34
CA PRO A 185 -16.19 -7.68 -9.42
C PRO A 185 -14.97 -6.98 -10.02
N THR A 186 -14.86 -6.96 -11.36
CA THR A 186 -13.85 -6.22 -12.13
C THR A 186 -14.04 -4.71 -12.07
N ARG A 187 -15.25 -4.24 -11.74
CA ARG A 187 -15.62 -2.82 -11.75
C ARG A 187 -15.52 -2.18 -10.36
N VAL A 188 -15.55 -2.99 -9.30
CA VAL A 188 -15.50 -2.48 -7.93
C VAL A 188 -14.13 -2.77 -7.31
N TRP A 189 -13.49 -1.72 -6.81
CA TRP A 189 -12.24 -1.87 -6.07
C TRP A 189 -12.50 -2.40 -4.66
N ALA A 190 -11.67 -3.36 -4.23
CA ALA A 190 -11.62 -3.88 -2.87
C ALA A 190 -10.64 -3.06 -2.01
N MET A 191 -9.46 -2.77 -2.56
CA MET A 191 -8.41 -1.97 -1.95
C MET A 191 -7.86 -0.95 -2.93
N ILE A 192 -7.53 0.25 -2.47
CA ILE A 192 -6.94 1.32 -3.28
C ILE A 192 -5.76 1.95 -2.55
N GLN A 193 -4.83 2.50 -3.32
CA GLN A 193 -3.73 3.31 -2.80
C GLN A 193 -4.22 4.40 -1.84
N ALA A 194 -3.64 4.47 -0.63
CA ALA A 194 -4.02 5.46 0.39
C ALA A 194 -3.54 6.87 0.08
N ASP A 195 -2.49 6.98 -0.73
CA ASP A 195 -1.70 8.19 -0.87
C ASP A 195 -1.13 8.74 0.44
N LEU A 196 -0.37 9.81 0.25
CA LEU A 196 0.31 10.65 1.22
C LEU A 196 -0.49 11.15 2.42
N LYS A 197 -1.80 11.36 2.27
CA LYS A 197 -2.55 12.20 3.21
C LYS A 197 -3.55 11.35 3.97
N ILE A 198 -3.09 10.68 5.03
CA ILE A 198 -4.02 10.39 6.11
C ILE A 198 -4.50 11.77 6.62
N PRO A 199 -5.82 12.03 6.69
CA PRO A 199 -6.33 13.26 7.28
C PRO A 199 -5.71 13.49 8.67
N ALA A 200 -5.57 14.75 9.07
CA ALA A 200 -4.86 15.14 10.30
C ALA A 200 -5.42 14.50 11.59
N ASP A 201 -6.63 13.95 11.52
CA ASP A 201 -7.31 13.18 12.55
C ASP A 201 -6.86 11.70 12.62
N ASN A 202 -5.86 11.31 11.83
CA ASN A 202 -5.37 9.94 11.66
C ASN A 202 -6.46 8.95 11.22
N SER A 203 -7.59 9.45 10.68
CA SER A 203 -8.70 8.60 10.26
C SER A 203 -8.36 7.91 8.95
N LEU A 204 -8.68 6.62 8.86
CA LEU A 204 -8.53 5.90 7.60
C LEU A 204 -9.39 6.54 6.51
N ILE A 205 -8.77 6.73 5.34
CA ILE A 205 -9.53 6.91 4.11
C ILE A 205 -10.26 5.59 3.84
N THR A 206 -11.54 5.68 3.53
CA THR A 206 -12.48 4.58 3.26
C THR A 206 -13.33 4.98 2.08
N ALA A 207 -14.13 4.07 1.49
CA ALA A 207 -15.08 4.47 0.45
C ALA A 207 -15.99 5.66 0.85
N GLY A 208 -16.33 5.80 2.14
CA GLY A 208 -17.11 6.95 2.63
C GLY A 208 -16.32 8.25 2.76
N THR A 209 -15.00 8.17 2.87
CA THR A 209 -14.07 9.31 3.02
C THR A 209 -13.09 9.39 1.85
N VAL A 210 -13.37 8.70 0.74
CA VAL A 210 -12.45 8.59 -0.41
C VAL A 210 -12.26 9.93 -1.11
N ASP A 211 -13.23 10.85 -0.99
CA ASP A 211 -13.11 12.24 -1.43
C ASP A 211 -12.03 13.02 -0.68
N LYS A 212 -11.58 12.53 0.49
CA LYS A 212 -10.46 13.09 1.24
C LYS A 212 -9.10 12.67 0.65
N THR A 213 -9.07 11.75 -0.32
CA THR A 213 -7.82 11.43 -1.04
C THR A 213 -7.34 12.66 -1.82
N PRO A 214 -6.02 12.90 -1.90
CA PRO A 214 -5.47 13.96 -2.75
C PRO A 214 -5.97 13.85 -4.20
N ALA A 215 -6.17 14.97 -4.89
CA ALA A 215 -6.53 14.93 -6.31
C ALA A 215 -5.47 14.18 -7.14
N GLU A 216 -4.19 14.39 -6.84
CA GLU A 216 -3.06 13.75 -7.53
C GLU A 216 -2.38 12.67 -6.66
N PRO A 217 -2.34 11.41 -7.11
CA PRO A 217 -1.75 10.32 -6.39
C PRO A 217 -0.22 10.36 -6.50
N VAL A 218 0.41 9.71 -5.53
CA VAL A 218 1.88 9.69 -5.39
C VAL A 218 2.58 9.10 -6.63
N GLY A 219 1.92 8.17 -7.32
CA GLY A 219 2.42 7.44 -8.48
C GLY A 219 2.26 8.13 -9.84
N GLY A 220 1.76 9.37 -9.89
CA GLY A 220 1.56 10.11 -11.14
C GLY A 220 0.09 10.16 -11.57
N LYS A 221 -0.24 9.79 -12.81
CA LYS A 221 -1.59 9.97 -13.38
C LYS A 221 -2.61 8.89 -12.99
N ASN A 222 -2.19 7.86 -12.28
CA ASN A 222 -3.03 6.72 -11.94
C ASN A 222 -2.82 6.26 -10.50
N ARG A 223 -3.92 5.90 -9.84
CA ARG A 223 -3.93 5.13 -8.60
C ARG A 223 -3.87 3.65 -8.95
N ILE A 224 -3.20 2.87 -8.12
CA ILE A 224 -3.29 1.41 -8.17
C ILE A 224 -4.38 0.92 -7.23
N ALA A 225 -5.11 -0.10 -7.68
CA ALA A 225 -6.17 -0.73 -6.89
C ALA A 225 -6.20 -2.23 -7.12
N LEU A 226 -6.59 -2.95 -6.08
CA LEU A 226 -7.03 -4.33 -6.15
C LEU A 226 -8.55 -4.33 -6.25
N PHE A 227 -9.07 -5.08 -7.21
CA PHE A 227 -10.50 -5.21 -7.48
C PHE A 227 -11.07 -6.46 -6.81
N PHE A 228 -12.38 -6.54 -6.70
CA PHE A 228 -13.01 -7.70 -6.07
C PHE A 228 -12.80 -8.98 -6.88
N ASP A 229 -12.44 -8.91 -8.16
CA ASP A 229 -12.00 -10.08 -8.95
C ASP A 229 -10.53 -10.49 -8.65
N TRP A 230 -9.92 -9.87 -7.62
CA TRP A 230 -8.52 -10.02 -7.24
C TRP A 230 -7.52 -9.54 -8.29
N SER A 231 -7.98 -8.85 -9.34
CA SER A 231 -7.11 -8.23 -10.33
C SER A 231 -6.52 -6.93 -9.78
N VAL A 232 -5.26 -6.67 -10.12
CA VAL A 232 -4.62 -5.37 -9.84
C VAL A 232 -4.75 -4.50 -11.08
N GLY A 233 -5.41 -3.36 -10.93
CA GLY A 233 -5.68 -2.41 -11.99
C GLY A 233 -5.19 -1.01 -11.67
N ARG A 234 -5.32 -0.14 -12.67
CA ARG A 234 -5.02 1.29 -12.57
C ARG A 234 -6.30 2.10 -12.72
N ILE A 235 -6.43 3.12 -11.90
CA ILE A 235 -7.54 4.05 -11.84
C ILE A 235 -7.00 5.43 -12.26
N PRO A 236 -7.51 6.03 -13.34
CA PRO A 236 -7.14 7.39 -13.72
C PRO A 236 -7.52 8.42 -12.66
N VAL A 237 -6.67 9.43 -12.50
CA VAL A 237 -6.98 10.64 -11.72
C VAL A 237 -8.25 11.31 -12.23
N GLY A 238 -9.07 11.83 -11.32
CA GLY A 238 -10.35 12.47 -11.65
C GLY A 238 -11.51 11.50 -11.86
N THR A 239 -11.25 10.18 -11.90
CA THR A 239 -12.33 9.18 -11.85
C THR A 239 -13.04 9.30 -10.52
N ASN A 240 -14.36 9.42 -10.53
CA ASN A 240 -15.16 9.40 -9.31
C ASN A 240 -14.99 8.03 -8.62
N LEU A 241 -14.17 8.00 -7.55
CA LEU A 241 -13.81 6.77 -6.84
C LEU A 241 -15.03 6.08 -6.20
N LYS A 242 -16.11 6.85 -5.94
CA LYS A 242 -17.38 6.31 -5.44
C LYS A 242 -18.18 5.61 -6.55
N GLN A 243 -18.13 6.11 -7.78
CA GLN A 243 -18.93 5.65 -8.92
C GLN A 243 -18.14 4.81 -9.94
N GLN A 244 -17.01 4.19 -9.55
CA GLN A 244 -16.12 3.58 -10.53
C GLN A 244 -16.78 2.46 -11.33
N ILE A 245 -17.18 2.77 -12.56
CA ILE A 245 -17.66 1.78 -13.52
C ILE A 245 -17.23 2.07 -14.97
N ASP A 246 -16.75 3.27 -15.31
CA ASP A 246 -16.72 3.75 -16.72
C ASP A 246 -15.43 3.53 -17.52
N ASN A 247 -14.31 3.11 -16.92
CA ASN A 247 -13.00 3.09 -17.62
C ASN A 247 -12.41 1.68 -17.89
N ARG A 248 -13.18 0.61 -17.73
CA ARG A 248 -12.77 -0.73 -18.17
C ARG A 248 -13.64 -1.15 -19.36
N GLN A 249 -13.29 -0.63 -20.54
CA GLN A 249 -13.58 -1.33 -21.81
C GLN A 249 -12.45 -2.32 -22.09
#